data_AF-A0A355TPH2-F1
#
_entry.id   AF-A0A355TPH2-F1
#
_cell.length_a   1.000
_cell.length_b   1.000
_cell.length_c   1.000
_cell.angle_alpha   90.00
_cell.angle_beta   90.00
_cell.angle_gamma   90.00
#
_symmetry.space_group_name_H-M   'P 1'
#
loop_
_entity.id
_entity.type
_entity.pdbx_description
1 polymer ?
#
loop_
_entity_poly.entity_id
_entity_poly.type
_entity_poly.pdbx_seq_one_letter_code
_entity_poly.pdbx_strand_id
1 'polypeptide(L)' 'MSELVSESMSELEEQRWEIVAAYLAEHEAVNSTVAAELLGVHTKTAARLLLKAENIGLLLSYGKTRNKIYKKKQCII' A
#
# COMPACT_ATOMS: atom_id res chain seq x y z
N MET A 1 9.69 21.79 -11.48
CA MET A 1 9.87 20.47 -10.83
C MET A 1 8.62 20.26 -10.01
N SER A 2 7.75 19.36 -10.46
CA SER A 2 6.35 19.30 -10.02
C SER A 2 6.23 19.16 -8.52
N GLU A 3 5.36 20.02 -8.01
CA GLU A 3 4.88 20.16 -6.66
C GLU A 3 4.82 18.82 -5.93
N LEU A 4 5.51 18.77 -4.79
CA LEU A 4 5.24 17.83 -3.72
C LEU A 4 3.81 18.13 -3.24
N VAL A 5 2.83 17.61 -3.96
CA VAL A 5 1.51 17.37 -3.40
C VAL A 5 1.76 16.58 -2.12
N SER A 6 1.44 17.19 -0.99
CA SER A 6 1.47 16.52 0.31
C SER A 6 0.34 15.49 0.31
N GLU A 7 0.51 14.38 -0.41
CA GLU A 7 -0.60 13.47 -0.69
C GLU A 7 -0.84 12.55 0.51
N SER A 8 -1.46 13.10 1.55
CA SER A 8 -2.22 12.30 2.49
C SER A 8 -3.23 11.45 1.72
N MET A 9 -3.57 10.28 2.27
CA MET A 9 -4.66 9.47 1.72
C MET A 9 -5.99 10.23 1.81
N SER A 10 -6.89 10.00 0.87
CA SER A 10 -8.31 10.39 1.05
C SER A 10 -8.97 9.48 2.08
N GLU A 11 -10.10 9.90 2.66
CA GLU A 11 -10.84 9.11 3.65
C GLU A 11 -11.15 7.67 3.17
N LEU A 12 -11.52 7.51 1.89
CA LEU A 12 -11.76 6.20 1.30
C LEU A 12 -10.47 5.39 1.11
N GLU A 13 -9.34 6.04 0.83
CA GLU A 13 -8.04 5.38 0.80
C GLU A 13 -7.59 4.96 2.21
N GLU A 14 -7.85 5.77 3.23
CA GLU A 14 -7.58 5.44 4.64
C GLU A 14 -8.37 4.22 5.10
N GLN A 15 -9.68 4.17 4.82
CA GLN A 15 -10.52 3.00 5.12
C GLN A 15 -10.00 1.72 4.45
N ARG A 16 -9.57 1.83 3.18
CA ARG A 16 -8.97 0.69 2.46
C ARG A 16 -7.61 0.33 3.02
N TRP A 17 -6.84 1.31 3.45
CA TRP A 17 -5.54 1.11 4.07
C TRP A 17 -5.68 0.34 5.39
N GLU A 18 -6.66 0.65 6.23
CA GLU A 18 -6.89 -0.10 7.48
C GLU A 18 -7.07 -1.60 7.24
N ILE A 19 -7.81 -1.97 6.20
CA ILE A 19 -8.02 -3.37 5.80
C ILE A 19 -6.68 -4.02 5.38
N VAL A 20 -5.90 -3.33 4.55
CA VAL A 20 -4.57 -3.81 4.13
C VAL A 20 -3.59 -3.89 5.31
N ALA A 21 -3.67 -2.93 6.24
CA ALA A 21 -2.82 -2.88 7.42
C ALA A 21 -3.16 -4.01 8.40
N ALA A 22 -4.44 -4.37 8.55
CA ALA A 22 -4.88 -5.53 9.32
C ALA A 22 -4.36 -6.83 8.68
N TYR A 23 -4.48 -6.97 7.36
CA TYR A 23 -3.87 -8.10 6.64
C TYR A 23 -2.35 -8.18 6.89
N LEU A 24 -1.64 -7.05 6.82
CA LEU A 24 -0.19 -6.98 7.08
C LEU A 24 0.20 -7.20 8.56
N ALA A 25 -0.75 -7.22 9.49
CA ALA A 25 -0.50 -7.61 10.87
C ALA A 25 -0.41 -9.14 11.02
N GLU A 26 -1.12 -9.88 10.16
CA GLU A 26 -1.13 -11.35 10.15
C GLU A 26 -0.19 -11.93 9.07
N HIS A 27 0.09 -11.15 8.02
CA HIS A 27 0.90 -11.55 6.88
C HIS A 27 2.09 -10.63 6.68
N GLU A 28 3.27 -11.19 6.39
CA GLU A 28 4.52 -10.42 6.29
C GLU A 28 4.56 -9.46 5.09
N ALA A 29 3.82 -9.76 4.02
CA ALA A 29 3.85 -9.00 2.77
C ALA A 29 2.54 -9.07 1.99
N VAL A 30 2.33 -8.07 1.12
CA VAL A 30 1.19 -8.00 0.19
C VAL A 30 1.67 -7.55 -1.20
N ASN A 31 1.02 -8.03 -2.25
CA ASN A 31 1.19 -7.52 -3.61
C ASN A 31 -0.12 -6.88 -4.12
N SER A 32 -0.08 -6.22 -5.27
CA SER A 32 -1.26 -5.51 -5.80
C SER A 32 -2.44 -6.43 -6.16
N THR A 33 -2.18 -7.68 -6.52
CA THR A 33 -3.23 -8.67 -6.82
C THR A 33 -3.96 -9.06 -5.54
N VAL A 34 -3.22 -9.46 -4.50
CA VAL A 34 -3.79 -9.84 -3.19
C VAL A 34 -4.53 -8.65 -2.57
N ALA A 35 -3.96 -7.44 -2.63
CA ALA A 35 -4.64 -6.25 -2.14
C ALA A 35 -5.93 -5.93 -2.92
N ALA A 36 -5.99 -6.23 -4.22
CA ALA A 36 -7.19 -6.03 -5.01
C ALA A 36 -8.30 -7.02 -4.64
N GLU A 37 -7.94 -8.28 -4.42
CA GLU A 37 -8.87 -9.31 -3.94
C GLU A 37 -9.41 -8.95 -2.55
N LEU A 38 -8.53 -8.54 -1.63
CA LEU A 38 -8.88 -8.13 -0.28
C LEU A 38 -9.85 -6.94 -0.25
N LEU A 39 -9.64 -5.96 -1.13
CA LEU A 39 -10.43 -4.73 -1.18
C LEU A 39 -11.64 -4.81 -2.10
N GLY A 40 -11.79 -5.88 -2.89
CA GLY A 40 -12.84 -5.98 -3.91
C GLY A 40 -12.73 -4.92 -5.01
N VAL A 41 -11.51 -4.51 -5.38
CA VAL A 41 -11.26 -3.45 -6.38
C VAL A 41 -10.39 -3.95 -7.52
N HIS A 42 -10.30 -3.17 -8.60
CA HIS A 42 -9.34 -3.46 -9.67
C HIS A 42 -7.89 -3.37 -9.18
N THR A 43 -7.01 -4.24 -9.70
CA THR A 43 -5.57 -4.29 -9.40
C THR A 43 -4.86 -2.96 -9.55
N LYS A 44 -5.23 -2.14 -10.54
CA LYS A 44 -4.67 -0.79 -10.72
C LYS A 44 -5.00 0.14 -9.54
N THR A 45 -6.21 0.04 -9.00
CA THR A 45 -6.66 0.83 -7.85
C THR A 45 -5.89 0.42 -6.60
N ALA A 46 -5.77 -0.88 -6.34
CA ALA A 46 -4.97 -1.39 -5.22
C ALA A 46 -3.49 -1.02 -5.36
N ALA A 47 -2.92 -1.14 -6.57
CA ALA A 47 -1.52 -0.77 -6.83
C ALA A 47 -1.25 0.71 -6.54
N ARG A 48 -2.18 1.61 -6.88
CA ARG A 48 -2.06 3.04 -6.58
C ARG A 48 -2.13 3.32 -5.08
N LEU A 49 -3.02 2.64 -4.35
CA LEU A 49 -3.09 2.73 -2.88
C LEU A 49 -1.75 2.30 -2.24
N LEU A 50 -1.20 1.16 -2.65
CA LEU A 50 0.08 0.65 -2.13
C LEU A 50 1.26 1.58 -2.47
N LEU A 51 1.29 2.13 -3.69
CA LEU A 51 2.31 3.10 -4.10
C LEU A 51 2.22 4.38 -3.26
N LYS A 52 1.00 4.84 -2.98
CA LYS A 52 0.79 6.02 -2.14
C LYS A 52 1.22 5.76 -0.70
N ALA A 53 0.86 4.60 -0.14
CA ALA A 53 1.32 4.15 1.18
C ALA A 53 2.85 4.05 1.29
N GLU A 54 3.52 3.60 0.22
CA GLU A 54 4.99 3.63 0.13
C GLU A 54 5.54 5.07 0.12
N ASN A 55 4.96 5.95 -0.70
CA ASN A 55 5.41 7.34 -0.82
C ASN A 55 5.29 8.12 0.50
N ILE A 56 4.24 7.84 1.29
CA ILE A 56 4.06 8.44 2.63
C ILE A 56 4.78 7.66 3.74
N GLY A 57 5.55 6.62 3.39
CA GLY A 57 6.45 5.91 4.29
C GLY A 57 5.82 4.84 5.19
N LEU A 58 4.59 4.40 4.91
CA LEU A 58 3.92 3.31 5.64
C LEU A 58 4.39 1.91 5.18
N LEU A 59 4.79 1.80 3.91
CA LEU A 59 5.28 0.56 3.32
C LEU A 59 6.72 0.69 2.85
N LEU A 60 7.42 -0.45 2.86
CA LEU A 60 8.63 -0.67 2.09
C LEU A 60 8.29 -1.60 0.92
N SER A 61 8.87 -1.35 -0.24
CA SER A 61 8.68 -2.20 -1.40
C SER A 61 9.94 -2.96 -1.80
N TYR A 62 9.76 -4.13 -2.41
CA TYR A 62 10.83 -5.00 -2.87
C TYR A 62 10.49 -5.56 -4.26
N GLY A 63 11.51 -5.80 -5.07
CA GLY A 63 11.37 -6.38 -6.41
C GLY A 63 11.10 -5.38 -7.53
N LYS A 64 10.91 -5.90 -8.75
CA LYS A 64 10.60 -5.11 -9.97
C LYS A 64 9.10 -4.89 -10.10
N THR A 65 8.69 -3.93 -10.94
CA THR A 65 7.29 -3.50 -11.15
C THR A 65 6.27 -4.64 -11.22
N ARG A 66 6.54 -5.72 -11.96
CA ARG A 66 5.61 -6.85 -12.14
C ARG A 66 5.50 -7.77 -10.91
N ASN A 67 6.57 -7.88 -10.12
CA ASN A 67 6.66 -8.77 -8.95
C ASN A 67 6.87 -7.95 -7.67
N LYS A 68 6.37 -6.71 -7.65
CA LYS A 68 6.58 -5.79 -6.55
C LYS A 68 5.76 -6.25 -5.35
N ILE A 69 6.45 -6.51 -4.25
CA ILE A 69 5.84 -6.86 -2.96
C ILE A 69 6.05 -5.71 -1.99
N TYR A 70 5.11 -5.53 -1.09
CA TYR A 70 5.14 -4.49 -0.08
C TYR A 70 5.09 -5.12 1.31
N LYS A 71 5.88 -4.57 2.24
CA LYS A 71 5.90 -4.95 3.65
C LYS A 71 5.65 -3.73 4.52
N LYS A 72 5.03 -3.92 5.68
CA LYS A 72 4.87 -2.84 6.66
C LYS A 72 6.25 -2.32 7.06
N LYS A 73 6.44 -1.00 7.05
CA LYS A 73 7.66 -0.41 7.59
C LYS A 73 7.66 -0.66 9.09
N GLN A 74 8.53 -1.55 9.55
CA GLN A 74 8.66 -1.86 10.97
C GLN A 74 9.41 -0.69 11.62
N CYS A 75 8.70 0.16 12.35
CA CYS A 75 9.36 1.08 13.27
C CYS A 75 9.94 0.24 14.40
N ILE A 76 11.26 0.09 14.42
CA ILE A 76 11.98 -0.28 15.64
C ILE A 76 11.83 0.93 16.55
N ILE A 77 11.08 0.79 17.63
CA ILE A 77 10.94 1.78 18.70
C ILE A 77 11.91 1.40 19.82
#